data_AF-A0A352R291-F1
#
_entry.id   AF-A0A352R291-F1
#
_cell.length_a   1.000
_cell.length_b   1.000
_cell.length_c   1.000
_cell.angle_alpha   90.00
_cell.angle_beta   90.00
_cell.angle_gamma   90.00
#
_symmetry.space_group_name_H-M   'P 1'
#
loop_
_entity.id
_entity.type
_entity.pdbx_description
1 polymer ?
#
loop_
_entity_poly.entity_id
_entity_poly.type
_entity_poly.pdbx_seq_one_letter_code
_entity_poly.pdbx_strand_id
1 'polypeptide(L)'
;QQQAWLLQLTQARASAQINKHWVTVCGWSGADNCHPSDASPKQLISFVDKNKDGLWQDNERLLHRQNLHKAVKITFNRGNFVRFTPWGTSGQSGTWTLCWQDLSAGQAIVLSSSGNLRRRTEVCHGKD
;
A
#
# COMPACT_ATOMS: atom_id res chain seq x y z
N GLN A 1 -3.26 -16.16 -1.41
CA GLN A 1 -2.94 -14.87 -0.74
C GLN A 1 -2.50 -13.74 -1.69
N GLN A 2 -2.03 -14.00 -2.91
CA GLN A 2 -1.54 -12.98 -3.85
C GLN A 2 -2.61 -11.98 -4.36
N GLN A 3 -3.89 -12.36 -4.42
CA GLN A 3 -4.96 -11.47 -4.90
C GLN A 3 -5.32 -10.33 -3.93
N ALA A 4 -4.90 -10.41 -2.66
CA ALA A 4 -5.31 -9.47 -1.62
C ALA A 4 -4.78 -8.05 -1.87
N TRP A 5 -3.53 -7.88 -2.32
CA TRP A 5 -2.90 -6.55 -2.40
C TRP A 5 -3.61 -5.58 -3.36
N LEU A 6 -3.92 -6.04 -4.59
CA LEU A 6 -4.65 -5.21 -5.57
C LEU A 6 -6.03 -4.81 -5.04
N LEU A 7 -6.72 -5.77 -4.41
CA LEU A 7 -8.04 -5.56 -3.86
C LEU A 7 -8.00 -4.51 -2.75
N GLN A 8 -7.02 -4.59 -1.83
CA GLN A 8 -6.88 -3.63 -0.74
C GLN A 8 -6.58 -2.22 -1.24
N LEU A 9 -5.70 -2.07 -2.24
CA LEU A 9 -5.45 -0.77 -2.87
C LEU A 9 -6.70 -0.22 -3.57
N THR A 10 -7.48 -1.08 -4.21
CA THR A 10 -8.74 -0.71 -4.88
C THR A 10 -9.78 -0.26 -3.86
N GLN A 11 -9.89 -0.96 -2.71
CA GLN A 11 -10.77 -0.59 -1.61
C GLN A 11 -10.35 0.72 -0.95
N ALA A 12 -9.05 0.97 -0.79
CA ALA A 12 -8.55 2.24 -0.26
C ALA A 12 -8.93 3.42 -1.17
N ARG A 13 -8.75 3.27 -2.48
CA ARG A 13 -9.19 4.26 -3.49
C ARG A 13 -10.69 4.51 -3.42
N ALA A 14 -11.51 3.45 -3.44
CA ALA A 14 -12.96 3.58 -3.36
C ALA A 14 -13.38 4.24 -2.03
N SER A 15 -12.72 3.90 -0.93
CA SER A 15 -12.96 4.48 0.38
C SER A 15 -12.68 5.98 0.40
N ALA A 16 -11.66 6.47 -0.30
CA ALA A 16 -11.40 7.91 -0.41
C ALA A 16 -12.59 8.63 -1.08
N GLN A 17 -13.14 8.03 -2.14
CA GLN A 17 -14.28 8.58 -2.88
C GLN A 17 -15.60 8.53 -2.10
N ILE A 18 -15.83 7.46 -1.34
CA ILE A 18 -17.03 7.27 -0.49
C ILE A 18 -16.99 8.24 0.68
N ASN A 19 -15.85 8.35 1.37
CA ASN A 19 -15.73 9.16 2.57
C ASN A 19 -15.49 10.65 2.27
N LYS A 20 -15.25 11.02 1.02
CA LYS A 20 -14.89 12.40 0.60
C LYS A 20 -13.67 12.94 1.36
N HIS A 21 -12.78 12.04 1.77
CA HIS A 21 -11.56 12.34 2.50
C HIS A 21 -10.36 11.64 1.85
N TRP A 22 -9.16 12.09 2.19
CA TRP A 22 -7.95 11.40 1.78
C TRP A 22 -7.86 10.04 2.48
N VAL A 23 -7.32 9.06 1.77
CA VAL A 23 -7.00 7.75 2.35
C VAL A 23 -5.53 7.46 2.11
N THR A 24 -4.82 7.14 3.17
CA THR A 24 -3.40 6.78 3.15
C THR A 24 -3.25 5.27 3.25
N VAL A 25 -2.29 4.71 2.52
CA VAL A 25 -1.92 3.29 2.52
C VAL A 25 -0.41 3.16 2.72
N CYS A 26 0.04 2.25 3.58
CA CYS A 26 1.44 2.18 4.02
C CYS A 26 1.78 0.85 4.73
N GLY A 27 3.00 0.78 5.31
CA GLY A 27 3.46 -0.30 6.19
C GLY A 27 4.28 -1.41 5.51
N TRP A 28 4.51 -1.30 4.19
CA TRP A 28 5.30 -2.29 3.44
C TRP A 28 6.82 -2.17 3.61
N SER A 29 7.33 -0.97 3.95
CA SER A 29 8.76 -0.67 4.06
C SER A 29 9.27 -0.38 5.48
N GLY A 30 8.39 -0.31 6.49
CA GLY A 30 8.77 -0.10 7.90
C GLY A 30 9.52 1.21 8.15
N ALA A 31 9.07 2.31 7.54
CA ALA A 31 9.77 3.59 7.53
C ALA A 31 8.81 4.78 7.72
N ASP A 32 9.41 5.91 8.06
CA ASP A 32 8.98 6.94 9.03
C ASP A 32 7.57 7.57 8.97
N ASN A 33 6.67 7.29 8.00
CA ASN A 33 5.28 7.78 8.08
C ASN A 33 4.23 6.74 7.68
N CYS A 34 3.12 6.76 8.42
CA CYS A 34 2.47 5.64 9.10
C CYS A 34 3.03 5.19 10.46
N HIS A 35 3.71 6.09 11.19
CA HIS A 35 4.33 5.85 12.50
C HIS A 35 3.32 6.06 13.68
N PRO A 36 3.42 5.39 14.87
CA PRO A 36 4.70 5.24 15.56
C PRO A 36 5.11 3.98 16.32
N SER A 37 4.70 2.80 15.89
CA SER A 37 5.47 1.58 16.22
C SER A 37 5.92 0.79 15.00
N ASP A 38 5.59 1.26 13.78
CA ASP A 38 5.98 0.77 12.44
C ASP A 38 6.13 -0.74 12.23
N ALA A 39 5.38 -1.45 13.08
CA ALA A 39 4.96 -2.82 13.05
C ALA A 39 6.00 -3.74 12.41
N SER A 40 6.98 -4.11 13.22
CA SER A 40 7.40 -5.50 13.22
C SER A 40 6.24 -6.34 13.76
N PRO A 41 5.65 -7.26 12.98
CA PRO A 41 5.98 -7.63 11.59
C PRO A 41 5.26 -6.76 10.55
N LYS A 42 5.88 -6.57 9.37
CA LYS A 42 5.37 -5.73 8.25
C LYS A 42 3.86 -5.86 8.06
N GLN A 43 3.15 -4.75 7.94
CA GLN A 43 1.69 -4.72 7.79
C GLN A 43 1.27 -3.91 6.56
N LEU A 44 0.13 -4.25 5.97
CA LEU A 44 -0.60 -3.33 5.12
C LEU A 44 -1.62 -2.58 5.97
N ILE A 45 -1.54 -1.26 5.98
CA ILE A 45 -2.51 -0.42 6.68
C ILE A 45 -3.13 0.55 5.69
N SER A 46 -4.44 0.78 5.82
CA SER A 46 -5.10 1.92 5.21
C SER A 46 -6.06 2.61 6.19
N PHE A 47 -6.15 3.93 6.12
CA PHE A 47 -6.96 4.75 7.05
C PHE A 47 -7.42 6.04 6.38
N VAL A 48 -8.47 6.63 6.91
CA VAL A 48 -8.95 7.96 6.50
C VAL A 48 -8.03 9.01 7.12
N ASP A 49 -7.18 9.59 6.29
CA ASP A 49 -6.17 10.59 6.65
C ASP A 49 -6.80 11.99 6.56
N LYS A 50 -7.38 12.45 7.66
CA LYS A 50 -8.20 13.67 7.66
C LYS A 50 -7.34 14.93 7.63
N ASN A 51 -6.20 14.89 8.33
CA ASN A 51 -5.29 16.01 8.47
C ASN A 51 -4.21 16.04 7.37
N LYS A 52 -4.10 14.97 6.56
CA LYS A 52 -3.20 14.81 5.40
C LYS A 52 -1.72 14.73 5.77
N ASP A 53 -1.40 14.34 6.99
CA ASP A 53 -0.01 14.22 7.44
C ASP A 53 0.61 12.85 7.09
N GLY A 54 -0.21 11.89 6.63
CA GLY A 54 0.24 10.55 6.27
C GLY A 54 0.59 9.68 7.47
N LEU A 55 0.22 10.07 8.69
CA LEU A 55 0.41 9.34 9.93
C LEU A 55 -0.90 8.75 10.40
N TRP A 56 -0.89 7.48 10.78
CA TRP A 56 -2.08 6.91 11.40
C TRP A 56 -2.16 7.34 12.87
N GLN A 57 -3.23 8.05 13.23
CA GLN A 57 -3.45 8.59 14.57
C GLN A 57 -4.75 8.06 15.21
N ASP A 58 -4.85 8.09 16.54
CA ASP A 58 -5.98 7.50 17.29
C ASP A 58 -7.35 8.14 16.97
N ASN A 59 -7.36 9.39 16.52
CA ASN A 59 -8.57 10.11 16.09
C ASN A 59 -8.96 9.82 14.63
N GLU A 60 -8.19 8.99 13.93
CA GLU A 60 -8.43 8.63 12.54
C GLU A 60 -9.03 7.24 12.38
N ARG A 61 -9.84 7.08 11.33
CA ARG A 61 -10.55 5.82 11.11
C ARG A 61 -9.69 4.84 10.32
N LEU A 62 -9.25 3.78 10.99
CA LEU A 62 -8.64 2.61 10.35
C LEU A 62 -9.66 1.96 9.40
N LEU A 63 -9.25 1.73 8.15
CA LEU A 63 -10.06 1.06 7.12
C LEU A 63 -9.63 -0.40 6.96
N HIS A 64 -8.33 -0.64 6.99
CA HIS A 64 -7.77 -1.98 6.85
C HIS A 64 -6.44 -2.11 7.59
N ARG A 65 -6.23 -3.30 8.17
CA ARG A 65 -4.94 -3.74 8.69
C ARG A 65 -4.75 -5.22 8.38
N GLN A 66 -3.61 -5.57 7.80
CA GLN A 66 -3.24 -6.96 7.53
C GLN A 66 -1.76 -7.18 7.79
N ASN A 67 -1.42 -8.20 8.58
CA ASN A 67 -0.05 -8.67 8.70
C ASN A 67 0.42 -9.31 7.39
N LEU A 68 1.60 -8.92 6.92
CA LEU A 68 2.25 -9.54 5.78
C LEU A 68 3.02 -10.78 6.23
N HIS A 69 2.97 -11.83 5.43
CA HIS A 69 3.73 -13.05 5.70
C HIS A 69 5.24 -12.75 5.67
N LYS A 70 6.03 -13.27 6.61
CA LYS A 70 7.47 -12.98 6.71
C LYS A 70 8.27 -13.23 5.41
N ALA A 71 7.82 -14.19 4.61
CA ALA A 71 8.44 -14.54 3.33
C ALA A 71 8.09 -13.57 2.18
N VAL A 72 7.15 -12.63 2.35
CA VAL A 72 6.81 -11.65 1.31
C VAL A 72 7.69 -10.40 1.46
N LYS A 73 8.34 -10.04 0.36
CA LYS A 73 9.03 -8.77 0.18
C LYS A 73 8.18 -7.89 -0.71
N ILE A 74 7.71 -6.77 -0.16
CA ILE A 74 6.99 -5.73 -0.90
C ILE A 74 7.87 -4.49 -0.96
N THR A 75 8.05 -3.93 -2.15
CA THR A 75 8.76 -2.66 -2.35
C THR A 75 7.92 -1.75 -3.23
N PHE A 76 7.95 -0.44 -2.97
CA PHE A 76 7.36 0.57 -3.83
C PHE A 76 8.45 1.55 -4.26
N ASN A 77 8.55 1.84 -5.56
CA ASN A 77 9.68 2.61 -6.10
C ASN A 77 9.55 4.14 -5.94
N ARG A 78 8.57 4.63 -5.18
CA ARG A 78 8.23 6.07 -5.08
C ARG A 78 7.96 6.56 -3.67
N GLY A 79 8.22 5.75 -2.64
CA GLY A 79 8.07 6.15 -1.24
C GLY A 79 7.55 5.02 -0.34
N ASN A 80 7.21 5.39 0.89
CA ASN A 80 6.80 4.45 1.94
C ASN A 80 5.30 4.43 2.21
N PHE A 81 4.56 5.33 1.58
CA PHE A 81 3.10 5.39 1.62
C PHE A 81 2.55 5.84 0.27
N VAL A 82 1.26 5.59 0.06
CA VAL A 82 0.48 6.09 -1.07
C VAL A 82 -0.79 6.71 -0.54
N ARG A 83 -1.25 7.76 -1.21
CA ARG A 83 -2.48 8.46 -0.89
C ARG A 83 -3.45 8.42 -2.04
N PHE A 84 -4.73 8.27 -1.73
CA PHE A 84 -5.84 8.50 -2.64
C PHE A 84 -6.62 9.74 -2.20
N THR A 85 -6.92 10.61 -3.15
CA THR A 85 -7.73 11.80 -2.96
C THR A 85 -9.22 11.46 -2.88
N PRO A 86 -10.06 12.39 -2.42
CA PRO A 86 -11.53 12.27 -2.51
C PRO A 86 -12.08 12.02 -3.93
N TRP A 87 -11.30 12.28 -4.98
CA TRP A 87 -11.67 12.02 -6.37
C TRP A 87 -11.17 10.66 -6.88
N GLY A 88 -10.45 9.90 -6.04
CA GLY A 88 -9.88 8.60 -6.39
C GLY A 88 -8.60 8.67 -7.21
N THR A 89 -7.99 9.86 -7.33
CA THR A 89 -6.65 10.04 -7.89
C THR A 89 -5.59 9.82 -6.81
N SER A 90 -4.33 9.59 -7.17
CA SER A 90 -3.24 9.45 -6.20
C SER A 90 -2.23 10.59 -6.24
N GLY A 91 -2.19 11.34 -7.35
CA GLY A 91 -1.16 12.36 -7.60
C GLY A 91 0.25 11.78 -7.80
N GLN A 92 0.44 10.48 -7.61
CA GLN A 92 1.71 9.78 -7.70
C GLN A 92 1.58 8.52 -8.57
N SER A 93 2.61 8.24 -9.37
CA SER A 93 2.68 7.04 -10.20
C SER A 93 3.87 6.20 -9.74
N GLY A 94 3.68 4.90 -9.56
CA GLY A 94 4.74 3.99 -9.11
C GLY A 94 4.35 2.53 -9.26
N THR A 95 5.28 1.65 -8.93
CA THR A 95 5.09 0.20 -9.02
C THR A 95 5.40 -0.43 -7.67
N TRP A 96 4.44 -1.19 -7.15
CA TRP A 96 4.73 -2.15 -6.09
C TRP A 96 5.23 -3.44 -6.70
N THR A 97 6.32 -3.97 -6.18
CA THR A 97 6.84 -5.31 -6.51
C THR A 97 6.64 -6.21 -5.30
N LEU A 98 5.98 -7.35 -5.49
CA LEU A 98 5.66 -8.35 -4.47
C LEU A 98 6.35 -9.65 -4.84
N CYS A 99 7.36 -10.01 -4.05
CA CYS A 99 8.15 -11.22 -4.23
C CYS A 99 8.06 -12.11 -2.99
N TRP A 100 7.98 -13.42 -3.20
CA TRP A 100 8.11 -14.41 -2.13
C TRP A 100 9.53 -14.97 -2.16
N GLN A 101 10.16 -15.16 -0.99
CA GLN A 101 11.58 -15.54 -0.86
C GLN A 101 11.97 -16.76 -1.71
N ASP A 102 11.08 -17.74 -1.88
CA ASP A 102 11.37 -19.00 -2.57
C ASP A 102 10.71 -19.10 -3.96
N LEU A 103 10.15 -18.02 -4.49
CA LEU A 103 9.48 -18.00 -5.79
C LEU A 103 10.16 -17.03 -6.75
N SER A 104 10.54 -17.53 -7.92
CA SER A 104 11.08 -16.72 -9.03
C SER A 104 10.02 -15.87 -9.73
N ALA A 105 8.74 -16.20 -9.55
CA ALA A 105 7.62 -15.43 -10.06
C ALA A 105 6.97 -14.60 -8.93
N GLY A 106 6.81 -13.30 -9.20
CA GLY A 106 6.14 -12.36 -8.33
C GLY A 106 5.02 -11.60 -9.04
N GLN A 107 4.55 -10.56 -8.38
CA GLN A 107 3.54 -9.66 -8.92
C GLN A 107 4.00 -8.21 -8.84
N ALA A 108 3.70 -7.46 -9.89
CA ALA A 108 3.80 -6.02 -9.88
C ALA A 108 2.41 -5.40 -9.85
N ILE A 109 2.22 -4.33 -9.08
CA ILE A 109 1.04 -3.47 -9.17
C ILE A 109 1.49 -2.07 -9.57
N VAL A 110 1.04 -1.65 -10.75
CA VAL A 110 1.31 -0.31 -11.27
C VAL A 110 0.18 0.62 -10.86
N LEU A 111 0.55 1.72 -10.20
CA LEU A 111 -0.28 2.88 -9.90
C LEU A 111 0.01 3.99 -10.90
N SER A 112 -1.04 4.55 -11.50
CA SER A 112 -0.96 5.85 -12.18
C SER A 112 -1.35 6.99 -11.25
N SER A 113 -0.94 8.21 -11.59
CA SER A 113 -1.33 9.45 -10.89
C SER A 113 -2.84 9.68 -10.84
N SER A 114 -3.58 9.16 -11.83
CA SER A 114 -5.05 9.14 -11.85
C SER A 114 -5.67 8.11 -10.89
N GLY A 115 -4.86 7.35 -10.16
CA GLY A 115 -5.29 6.33 -9.22
C GLY A 115 -5.65 4.98 -9.84
N ASN A 116 -5.39 4.77 -11.13
CA ASN A 116 -5.63 3.46 -11.74
C ASN A 116 -4.60 2.45 -11.24
N LEU A 117 -5.08 1.25 -10.93
CA LEU A 117 -4.28 0.14 -10.43
C LEU A 117 -4.32 -1.01 -11.42
N ARG A 118 -3.15 -1.52 -11.81
CA ARG A 118 -3.04 -2.63 -12.76
C ARG A 118 -2.04 -3.66 -12.26
N ARG A 119 -2.43 -4.93 -12.27
CA ARG A 119 -1.52 -6.05 -11.98
C ARG A 119 -0.71 -6.41 -13.21
N ARG A 120 0.55 -6.80 -13.00
CA ARG A 120 1.43 -7.46 -13.96
C ARG A 120 2.15 -8.61 -13.28
N THR A 121 2.66 -9.55 -14.07
CA THR A 121 3.66 -10.51 -13.60
C THR A 121 4.99 -9.80 -13.39
N GLU A 122 5.77 -10.27 -12.42
CA GLU A 122 7.11 -9.76 -12.13
C GLU A 122 8.07 -10.94 -11.98
N VAL A 123 9.33 -10.77 -12.39
CA VAL A 123 10.36 -11.77 -12.13
C VAL A 123 11.09 -11.36 -10.86
N CYS A 124 11.04 -12.24 -9.87
CA CYS A 124 11.74 -12.07 -8.62
C CYS A 124 13.12 -12.71 -8.75
N HIS A 125 14.16 -11.89 -8.65
CA HIS A 125 15.49 -12.40 -8.41
C HIS A 125 15.54 -12.86 -6.95
N GLY A 126 15.34 -14.17 -6.75
CA GLY A 126 15.72 -14.85 -5.51
C GLY A 126 17.18 -14.49 -5.25
N LYS A 127 17.50 -14.04 -4.04
CA LYS A 127 18.83 -13.54 -3.70
C LYS A 127 19.91 -14.52 -4.17
N ASP A 128 20.94 -14.00 -4.84
CA ASP A 128 22.29 -14.56 -4.74
C ASP A 128 22.75 -14.53 -3.27
#